data_AF-A0A286NVZ3-F1
#
_entry.id   AF-A0A286NVZ3-F1
#
_cell.length_a   1.000
_cell.length_b   1.000
_cell.length_c   1.000
_cell.angle_alpha   90.00
_cell.angle_beta   90.00
_cell.angle_gamma   90.00
#
_symmetry.space_group_name_H-M   'P 1'
#
loop_
_entity.id
_entity.type
_entity.pdbx_description
1 polymer ?
#
loop_
_entity_poly.entity_id
_entity_poly.type
_entity_poly.pdbx_seq_one_letter_code
_entity_poly.pdbx_strand_id
1 'polypeptide(L)'
;MECRPYLLHALSPLHVGTGQSVGVIDLPLARQKATGIPIVPGSSLKGVLRELRRPREESGSASGLHDAVFGPRRKKPGVEGDEPGDYAGALVVGDARLLALPVRSFVGTFALVTSPLLLALARRDLGALAEAWPVVAPLEGRRAQVASLKGSLVVYSAEGSAAAVYLEDLDLPVAQEPDTALATWAQGLAGLLPDAERELLTRRLVLVDDETMSFLWETATQVDTRVSIEPDTGTAADGHLWTEESLPAETLLVGVLGATGTFNAAPRKLTPDEVLGEALGGEGAVLQLGGKATVGRGRCRLSAWRPSVVGGAR
;
A
#
# COMPACT_ATOMS: atom_id res chain seq x y z
N MET A 1 -12.17 1.45 -20.78
CA MET A 1 -11.74 2.05 -19.49
C MET A 1 -10.23 1.97 -19.49
N GLU A 2 -9.57 3.07 -19.19
CA GLU A 2 -8.11 3.11 -19.07
C GLU A 2 -7.72 2.80 -17.62
N CYS A 3 -6.65 2.04 -17.42
CA CYS A 3 -6.21 1.63 -16.09
C CYS A 3 -4.76 2.06 -15.85
N ARG A 4 -4.48 2.56 -14.64
CA ARG A 4 -3.15 2.97 -14.21
C ARG A 4 -2.83 2.37 -12.84
N PRO A 5 -1.91 1.40 -12.78
CA PRO A 5 -1.43 0.90 -11.50
C PRO A 5 -0.62 1.96 -10.77
N TYR A 6 -0.59 1.86 -9.45
CA TYR A 6 0.17 2.73 -8.57
C TYR A 6 0.79 1.94 -7.41
N LEU A 7 1.91 2.46 -6.92
CA LEU A 7 2.52 2.07 -5.65
C LEU A 7 2.09 3.06 -4.56
N LEU A 8 1.61 2.54 -3.45
CA LEU A 8 1.35 3.29 -2.24
C LEU A 8 2.38 2.89 -1.17
N HIS A 9 3.25 3.81 -0.81
CA HIS A 9 4.29 3.61 0.19
C HIS A 9 3.90 4.30 1.51
N ALA A 10 3.75 3.54 2.60
CA ALA A 10 3.46 4.09 3.92
C ALA A 10 4.72 4.69 4.54
N LEU A 11 4.77 6.02 4.70
CA LEU A 11 5.90 6.75 5.31
C LEU A 11 5.77 6.90 6.84
N SER A 12 4.65 6.44 7.38
CA SER A 12 4.33 6.38 8.80
C SER A 12 3.34 5.23 9.00
N PRO A 13 3.11 4.75 10.23
CA PRO A 13 2.17 3.65 10.43
C PRO A 13 0.77 4.02 9.94
N LEU A 14 0.15 3.12 9.19
CA LEU A 14 -1.08 3.37 8.43
C LEU A 14 -2.23 2.55 9.01
N HIS A 15 -3.18 3.24 9.66
CA HIS A 15 -4.41 2.65 10.18
C HIS A 15 -5.59 2.97 9.25
N VAL A 16 -6.01 1.98 8.46
CA VAL A 16 -7.26 2.05 7.68
C VAL A 16 -8.26 1.07 8.27
N GLY A 17 -8.92 1.51 9.35
CA GLY A 17 -9.83 0.68 10.13
C GLY A 17 -11.14 0.34 9.41
N THR A 18 -11.71 -0.80 9.77
CA THR A 18 -13.03 -1.27 9.28
C THR A 18 -14.15 -1.03 10.31
N GLY A 19 -13.87 -0.27 11.35
CA GLY A 19 -14.73 -0.09 12.51
C GLY A 19 -14.24 -0.92 13.71
N GLN A 20 -15.11 -1.06 14.71
CA GLN A 20 -14.83 -1.90 15.87
C GLN A 20 -15.06 -3.37 15.54
N SER A 21 -14.24 -4.24 16.12
CA SER A 21 -14.36 -5.69 16.01
C SER A 21 -14.58 -6.31 17.39
N VAL A 22 -15.19 -7.50 17.41
CA VAL A 22 -15.32 -8.35 18.61
C VAL A 22 -14.10 -9.26 18.77
N GLY A 23 -13.01 -8.96 18.05
CA GLY A 23 -11.76 -9.71 18.09
C GLY A 23 -10.85 -9.31 19.25
N VAL A 24 -9.63 -9.85 19.25
CA VAL A 24 -8.58 -9.49 20.23
C VAL A 24 -8.12 -8.03 20.05
N ILE A 25 -8.23 -7.52 18.83
CA ILE A 25 -7.92 -6.13 18.48
C ILE A 25 -9.23 -5.36 18.34
N ASP A 26 -9.38 -4.27 19.09
CA ASP A 26 -10.60 -3.46 19.10
C ASP A 26 -10.80 -2.74 17.76
N LEU A 27 -9.72 -2.17 17.22
CA LEU A 27 -9.69 -1.45 15.94
C LEU A 27 -8.72 -2.12 14.95
N PRO A 28 -9.14 -3.21 14.28
CA PRO A 28 -8.30 -3.88 13.29
C PRO A 28 -8.21 -3.09 11.98
N LEU A 29 -7.16 -3.37 11.19
CA LEU A 29 -7.04 -2.83 9.84
C LEU A 29 -7.90 -3.59 8.82
N ALA A 30 -8.13 -3.00 7.64
CA ALA A 30 -8.87 -3.64 6.56
C ALA A 30 -8.09 -4.80 5.91
N ARG A 31 -8.76 -5.94 5.72
CA ARG A 31 -8.20 -7.16 5.12
C ARG A 31 -9.13 -7.72 4.06
N GLN A 32 -8.57 -8.38 3.04
CA GLN A 32 -9.37 -9.18 2.11
C GLN A 32 -9.98 -10.39 2.85
N LYS A 33 -11.30 -10.55 2.76
CA LYS A 33 -12.01 -11.54 3.60
C LYS A 33 -11.56 -12.99 3.37
N ALA A 34 -11.21 -13.35 2.13
CA ALA A 34 -10.86 -14.73 1.77
C ALA A 34 -9.41 -15.11 2.11
N THR A 35 -8.48 -14.14 2.11
CA THR A 35 -7.03 -14.42 2.20
C THR A 35 -6.38 -13.79 3.43
N GLY A 36 -7.05 -12.85 4.11
CA GLY A 36 -6.46 -12.12 5.23
C GLY A 36 -5.45 -11.03 4.83
N ILE A 37 -5.14 -10.89 3.54
CA ILE A 37 -4.14 -9.93 3.04
C ILE A 37 -4.59 -8.50 3.39
N PRO A 38 -3.74 -7.69 4.07
CA PRO A 38 -4.03 -6.29 4.34
C PRO A 38 -4.30 -5.47 3.07
N ILE A 39 -5.27 -4.57 3.16
CA ILE A 39 -5.63 -3.66 2.07
C ILE A 39 -5.86 -2.24 2.58
N VAL A 40 -5.73 -1.28 1.69
CA VAL A 40 -6.37 0.03 1.79
C VAL A 40 -7.58 0.00 0.84
N PRO A 41 -8.82 0.05 1.36
CA PRO A 41 -10.01 0.04 0.51
C PRO A 41 -9.99 1.23 -0.45
N GLY A 42 -10.41 0.99 -1.69
CA GLY A 42 -10.46 2.01 -2.74
C GLY A 42 -11.36 3.18 -2.37
N SER A 43 -12.40 2.95 -1.56
CA SER A 43 -13.24 4.00 -0.97
C SER A 43 -12.45 4.95 -0.06
N SER A 44 -11.51 4.44 0.73
CA SER A 44 -10.67 5.23 1.63
C SER A 44 -9.72 6.13 0.83
N LEU A 45 -9.03 5.56 -0.16
CA LEU A 45 -8.16 6.33 -1.05
C LEU A 45 -8.97 7.33 -1.88
N LYS A 46 -10.11 6.93 -2.46
CA LYS A 46 -10.98 7.82 -3.24
C LYS A 46 -11.46 9.00 -2.42
N GLY A 47 -11.83 8.80 -1.15
CA GLY A 47 -12.22 9.88 -0.24
C GLY A 47 -11.11 10.91 -0.02
N VAL A 48 -9.88 10.45 0.21
CA VAL A 48 -8.72 11.33 0.40
C VAL A 48 -8.33 12.05 -0.88
N LEU A 49 -8.28 11.35 -2.02
CA LEU A 49 -8.04 11.98 -3.32
C LEU A 49 -9.12 13.03 -3.63
N ARG A 50 -10.39 12.71 -3.35
CA ARG A 50 -11.49 13.65 -3.53
C ARG A 50 -11.28 14.92 -2.70
N GLU A 51 -10.96 14.80 -1.41
CA GLU A 51 -10.77 15.99 -0.56
C GLU A 51 -9.52 16.79 -0.96
N LEU A 52 -8.40 16.13 -1.28
CA LEU A 52 -7.17 16.80 -1.70
C LEU A 52 -7.27 17.53 -3.05
N ARG A 53 -8.25 17.16 -3.88
CA ARG A 53 -8.53 17.82 -5.16
C ARG A 53 -9.75 18.73 -5.10
N ARG A 54 -10.29 18.98 -3.91
CA ARG A 54 -11.45 19.85 -3.72
C ARG A 54 -11.08 21.29 -4.11
N PRO A 55 -11.85 21.93 -5.00
CA PRO A 55 -11.62 23.34 -5.33
C PRO A 55 -11.94 24.24 -4.13
N ARG A 56 -11.29 25.41 -4.07
CA ARG A 56 -11.56 26.42 -3.02
C ARG A 56 -12.96 27.02 -3.14
N GLU A 57 -13.45 27.20 -4.36
CA GLU A 57 -14.80 27.68 -4.65
C GLU A 57 -15.74 26.49 -4.83
N GLU A 58 -16.82 26.46 -4.05
CA GLU A 58 -17.82 25.38 -4.06
C GLU A 58 -18.85 25.50 -5.20
N SER A 59 -18.74 26.54 -6.02
CA SER A 59 -19.61 26.80 -7.16
C SER A 59 -18.81 27.08 -8.41
N GLY A 60 -19.33 26.69 -9.57
CA GLY A 60 -18.74 26.99 -10.87
C GLY A 60 -17.97 25.82 -11.49
N SER A 61 -17.16 26.15 -12.49
CA SER A 61 -16.55 25.16 -13.39
C SER A 61 -15.67 24.14 -12.65
N ALA A 62 -14.83 24.60 -11.72
CA ALA A 62 -13.93 23.72 -10.99
C ALA A 62 -14.67 22.68 -10.13
N SER A 63 -15.77 23.07 -9.47
CA SER A 63 -16.61 22.13 -8.70
C SER A 63 -17.31 21.12 -9.61
N GLY A 64 -17.83 21.57 -10.76
CA GLY A 64 -18.44 20.67 -11.73
C GLY A 64 -17.44 19.64 -12.30
N LEU A 65 -16.18 20.04 -12.50
CA LEU A 65 -15.13 19.13 -12.94
C LEU A 65 -14.75 18.12 -11.85
N HIS A 66 -14.66 18.57 -10.60
CA HIS A 66 -14.40 17.72 -9.44
C HIS A 66 -15.48 16.64 -9.28
N ASP A 67 -16.76 17.03 -9.36
CA ASP A 67 -17.87 16.07 -9.28
C ASP A 67 -17.92 15.14 -10.50
N ALA A 68 -17.52 15.61 -11.69
CA ALA A 68 -17.39 14.74 -12.86
C ALA A 68 -16.32 13.64 -12.67
N VAL A 69 -15.23 13.94 -11.97
CA VAL A 69 -14.17 12.96 -11.65
C VAL A 69 -14.60 12.02 -10.53
N PHE A 70 -15.07 12.55 -9.39
CA PHE A 70 -15.28 11.77 -8.17
C PHE A 70 -16.73 11.30 -7.95
N GLY A 71 -17.69 11.84 -8.71
CA GLY A 71 -19.14 11.70 -8.54
C GLY A 71 -19.69 12.87 -7.69
N PRO A 72 -20.96 13.30 -7.84
CA PRO A 72 -21.53 14.36 -7.03
C PRO A 72 -21.63 13.98 -5.55
N ARG A 73 -21.66 14.97 -4.65
CA ARG A 73 -21.91 14.72 -3.21
C ARG A 73 -23.39 14.41 -2.99
N ARG A 74 -23.67 13.33 -2.26
CA ARG A 74 -25.02 13.06 -1.77
C ARG A 74 -25.47 14.17 -0.83
N LYS A 75 -26.69 14.66 -1.03
CA LYS A 75 -27.31 15.69 -0.19
C LYS A 75 -27.95 15.10 1.07
N LYS A 76 -28.38 13.83 1.03
CA LYS A 76 -28.99 13.13 2.15
C LYS A 76 -28.09 12.00 2.64
N PRO A 77 -27.88 11.88 3.97
CA PRO A 77 -27.25 10.70 4.55
C PRO A 77 -28.24 9.53 4.58
N GLY A 78 -27.74 8.30 4.51
CA GLY A 78 -28.55 7.09 4.72
C GLY A 78 -28.41 6.04 3.60
N VAL A 79 -29.21 4.98 3.73
CA VAL A 79 -29.29 3.87 2.76
C VAL A 79 -30.15 4.21 1.54
N GLU A 80 -30.94 5.29 1.61
CA GLU A 80 -31.63 5.84 0.45
C GLU A 80 -30.58 6.21 -0.60
N GLY A 81 -30.76 5.67 -1.81
CA GLY A 81 -29.76 5.67 -2.88
C GLY A 81 -29.56 7.03 -3.55
N ASP A 82 -29.12 6.98 -4.80
CA ASP A 82 -28.83 8.16 -5.61
C ASP A 82 -30.12 8.95 -5.93
N GLU A 83 -30.03 10.29 -5.91
CA GLU A 83 -31.16 11.19 -6.22
C GLU A 83 -31.28 11.46 -7.73
N PRO A 84 -32.45 11.90 -8.23
CA PRO A 84 -32.57 12.36 -9.62
C PRO A 84 -31.57 13.47 -9.95
N GLY A 85 -30.63 13.18 -10.84
CA GLY A 85 -29.54 14.09 -11.22
C GLY A 85 -28.16 13.68 -10.69
N ASP A 86 -28.09 12.68 -9.80
CA ASP A 86 -26.83 12.04 -9.45
C ASP A 86 -26.31 11.19 -10.61
N TYR A 87 -24.99 11.09 -10.71
CA TYR A 87 -24.29 10.33 -11.75
C TYR A 87 -23.00 9.72 -11.21
N ALA A 88 -22.50 8.68 -11.87
CA ALA A 88 -21.23 8.08 -11.48
C ALA A 88 -20.05 9.00 -11.85
N GLY A 89 -19.10 9.15 -10.94
CA GLY A 89 -17.81 9.78 -11.25
C GLY A 89 -17.00 8.95 -12.23
N ALA A 90 -16.20 9.61 -13.07
CA ALA A 90 -15.36 8.96 -14.07
C ALA A 90 -14.19 8.14 -13.49
N LEU A 91 -13.80 8.40 -12.24
CA LEU A 91 -12.71 7.71 -11.54
C LEU A 91 -13.21 6.48 -10.75
N VAL A 92 -12.62 5.34 -11.06
CA VAL A 92 -12.69 4.09 -10.30
C VAL A 92 -11.40 3.92 -9.53
N VAL A 93 -11.50 3.70 -8.21
CA VAL A 93 -10.33 3.48 -7.35
C VAL A 93 -10.43 2.06 -6.81
N GLY A 94 -9.53 1.18 -7.24
CA GLY A 94 -9.40 -0.16 -6.70
C GLY A 94 -8.70 -0.17 -5.34
N ASP A 95 -8.94 -1.23 -4.57
CA ASP A 95 -8.25 -1.48 -3.30
C ASP A 95 -6.73 -1.59 -3.54
N ALA A 96 -5.94 -0.95 -2.69
CA ALA A 96 -4.49 -1.16 -2.67
C ALA A 96 -4.18 -2.37 -1.80
N ARG A 97 -3.59 -3.41 -2.37
CA ARG A 97 -3.23 -4.65 -1.69
C ARG A 97 -1.77 -4.64 -1.25
N LEU A 98 -1.47 -5.22 -0.10
CA LEU A 98 -0.10 -5.44 0.36
C LEU A 98 0.76 -6.04 -0.76
N LEU A 99 1.95 -5.47 -0.95
CA LEU A 99 2.97 -5.94 -1.87
C LEU A 99 4.22 -6.38 -1.13
N ALA A 100 4.68 -5.58 -0.15
CA ALA A 100 5.77 -5.94 0.73
C ALA A 100 5.55 -5.36 2.14
N LEU A 101 5.84 -6.17 3.15
CA LEU A 101 5.68 -5.81 4.56
C LEU A 101 7.06 -5.64 5.21
N PRO A 102 7.35 -4.52 5.89
CA PRO A 102 8.50 -4.39 6.76
C PRO A 102 8.34 -5.32 7.98
N VAL A 103 9.29 -6.23 8.16
CA VAL A 103 9.33 -7.17 9.29
C VAL A 103 10.67 -7.02 9.99
N ARG A 104 10.68 -7.04 11.33
CA ARG A 104 11.92 -6.95 12.09
C ARG A 104 12.86 -8.08 11.69
N SER A 105 14.11 -7.71 11.44
CA SER A 105 15.18 -8.64 11.11
C SER A 105 16.26 -8.56 12.18
N PHE A 106 16.80 -9.70 12.60
CA PHE A 106 17.88 -9.73 13.60
C PHE A 106 19.11 -8.95 13.14
N VAL A 107 19.46 -9.05 11.86
CA VAL A 107 20.54 -8.28 11.22
C VAL A 107 19.93 -7.24 10.28
N GLY A 108 20.51 -6.04 10.28
CA GLY A 108 20.08 -4.98 9.40
C GLY A 108 18.79 -4.29 9.80
N THR A 109 18.29 -4.45 11.03
CA THR A 109 17.08 -3.78 11.58
C THR A 109 15.75 -4.36 11.06
N PHE A 110 15.53 -4.36 9.75
CA PHE A 110 14.30 -4.90 9.15
C PHE A 110 14.52 -5.37 7.71
N ALA A 111 13.67 -6.30 7.29
CA ALA A 111 13.53 -6.77 5.92
C ALA A 111 12.20 -6.29 5.33
N LEU A 112 12.17 -6.00 4.03
CA LEU A 112 10.93 -5.84 3.28
C LEU A 112 10.54 -7.20 2.72
N VAL A 113 9.54 -7.83 3.31
CA VAL A 113 9.17 -9.22 3.02
C VAL A 113 8.02 -9.28 2.03
N THR A 114 8.14 -10.13 1.01
CA THR A 114 7.10 -10.41 0.02
C THR A 114 7.03 -11.91 -0.27
N SER A 115 6.09 -12.34 -1.12
CA SER A 115 5.90 -13.75 -1.48
C SER A 115 5.54 -13.94 -2.95
N PRO A 116 5.69 -15.17 -3.49
CA PRO A 116 5.25 -15.50 -4.85
C PRO A 116 3.80 -15.10 -5.12
N LEU A 117 2.86 -15.33 -4.19
CA LEU A 117 1.46 -14.93 -4.33
C LEU A 117 1.31 -13.40 -4.45
N LEU A 118 1.94 -12.62 -3.57
CA LEU A 118 1.82 -11.17 -3.60
C LEU A 118 2.38 -10.60 -4.92
N LEU A 119 3.53 -11.09 -5.37
CA LEU A 119 4.12 -10.69 -6.64
C LEU A 119 3.28 -11.14 -7.85
N ALA A 120 2.73 -12.36 -7.84
CA ALA A 120 1.85 -12.84 -8.91
C ALA A 120 0.57 -12.00 -9.03
N LEU A 121 -0.06 -11.66 -7.90
CA LEU A 121 -1.24 -10.79 -7.88
C LEU A 121 -0.88 -9.36 -8.30
N ALA A 122 0.30 -8.86 -7.90
CA ALA A 122 0.78 -7.56 -8.36
C ALA A 122 0.94 -7.54 -9.89
N ARG A 123 1.60 -8.55 -10.49
CA ARG A 123 1.71 -8.67 -11.96
C ARG A 123 0.37 -8.63 -12.65
N ARG A 124 -0.64 -9.34 -12.13
CA ARG A 124 -1.99 -9.30 -12.68
C ARG A 124 -2.55 -7.87 -12.71
N ASP A 125 -2.36 -7.14 -11.62
CA ASP A 125 -2.86 -5.78 -11.48
C ASP A 125 -2.05 -4.75 -12.31
N LEU A 126 -0.80 -5.07 -12.67
CA LEU A 126 0.01 -4.29 -13.62
C LEU A 126 -0.47 -4.36 -15.07
N GLY A 127 -1.29 -5.35 -15.42
CA GLY A 127 -1.87 -5.50 -16.75
C GLY A 127 -0.79 -5.52 -17.84
N ALA A 128 -0.87 -4.61 -18.82
CA ALA A 128 0.09 -4.53 -19.93
C ALA A 128 1.54 -4.28 -19.48
N LEU A 129 1.77 -3.72 -18.28
CA LEU A 129 3.12 -3.51 -17.77
C LEU A 129 3.76 -4.80 -17.24
N ALA A 130 3.00 -5.88 -17.06
CA ALA A 130 3.45 -7.11 -16.41
C ALA A 130 4.58 -7.85 -17.16
N GLU A 131 4.82 -7.56 -18.45
CA GLU A 131 5.91 -8.15 -19.22
C GLU A 131 7.30 -7.73 -18.70
N ALA A 132 7.41 -6.51 -18.16
CA ALA A 132 8.65 -6.02 -17.55
C ALA A 132 8.94 -6.62 -16.16
N TRP A 133 8.00 -7.40 -15.60
CA TRP A 133 8.08 -7.93 -14.25
C TRP A 133 8.08 -9.46 -14.30
N PRO A 134 9.19 -10.11 -13.93
CA PRO A 134 9.32 -11.55 -14.10
C PRO A 134 8.38 -12.31 -13.16
N VAL A 135 7.97 -13.49 -13.62
CA VAL A 135 7.28 -14.46 -12.77
C VAL A 135 8.29 -14.97 -11.75
N VAL A 136 7.91 -14.95 -10.48
CA VAL A 136 8.67 -15.57 -9.40
C VAL A 136 8.09 -16.95 -9.14
N ALA A 137 8.96 -17.96 -9.10
CA ALA A 137 8.53 -19.33 -8.86
C ALA A 137 8.05 -19.50 -7.39
N PRO A 138 7.09 -20.40 -7.14
CA PRO A 138 6.77 -20.80 -5.77
C PRO A 138 8.00 -21.30 -5.02
N LEU A 139 8.10 -20.91 -3.76
CA LEU A 139 9.15 -21.38 -2.84
C LEU A 139 8.70 -22.68 -2.18
N GLU A 140 9.54 -23.70 -2.22
CA GLU A 140 9.29 -24.96 -1.53
C GLU A 140 9.88 -24.97 -0.12
N GLY A 141 9.05 -25.32 0.87
CA GLY A 141 9.45 -25.35 2.27
C GLY A 141 9.73 -23.96 2.86
N ARG A 142 9.96 -23.94 4.17
CA ARG A 142 10.18 -22.72 4.94
C ARG A 142 11.61 -22.20 4.72
N ARG A 143 11.79 -21.32 3.73
CA ARG A 143 13.08 -20.73 3.35
C ARG A 143 12.92 -19.30 2.86
N ALA A 144 14.04 -18.58 2.78
CA ALA A 144 14.11 -17.24 2.23
C ALA A 144 14.94 -17.18 0.93
N GLN A 145 14.61 -16.21 0.07
CA GLN A 145 15.41 -15.82 -1.08
C GLN A 145 15.69 -14.32 -1.04
N VAL A 146 16.85 -13.94 -1.55
CA VAL A 146 17.29 -12.54 -1.66
C VAL A 146 17.87 -12.28 -3.04
N ALA A 147 17.82 -11.03 -3.48
CA ALA A 147 18.39 -10.60 -4.75
C ALA A 147 19.93 -10.74 -4.81
N SER A 148 20.60 -10.64 -3.66
CA SER A 148 22.06 -10.80 -3.54
C SER A 148 22.47 -11.18 -2.13
N LEU A 149 23.23 -12.26 -1.97
CA LEU A 149 23.76 -12.67 -0.66
C LEU A 149 24.74 -11.63 -0.09
N LYS A 150 25.65 -11.11 -0.91
CA LYS A 150 26.68 -10.14 -0.48
C LYS A 150 26.15 -8.71 -0.35
N GLY A 151 25.13 -8.36 -1.15
CA GLY A 151 24.55 -7.01 -1.17
C GLY A 151 23.45 -6.79 -0.12
N SER A 152 22.83 -7.88 0.34
CA SER A 152 21.75 -7.83 1.32
C SER A 152 22.23 -7.38 2.70
N LEU A 153 21.46 -6.50 3.33
CA LEU A 153 21.71 -6.03 4.70
C LEU A 153 21.08 -6.93 5.76
N VAL A 154 20.24 -7.89 5.35
CA VAL A 154 19.44 -8.73 6.26
C VAL A 154 19.87 -10.19 6.27
N VAL A 155 20.81 -10.56 5.41
CA VAL A 155 21.42 -11.90 5.42
C VAL A 155 22.48 -11.95 6.51
N TYR A 156 22.34 -12.92 7.40
CA TYR A 156 23.38 -13.34 8.31
C TYR A 156 24.17 -14.49 7.68
N SER A 157 25.49 -14.37 7.70
CA SER A 157 26.41 -15.42 7.27
C SER A 157 27.62 -15.40 8.21
N ALA A 158 27.85 -16.52 8.89
CA ALA A 158 29.01 -16.74 9.75
C ALA A 158 29.88 -17.84 9.15
N GLU A 159 31.19 -17.79 9.42
CA GLU A 159 32.13 -18.78 8.93
C GLU A 159 31.72 -20.19 9.38
N GLY A 160 31.50 -21.10 8.42
CA GLY A 160 31.04 -22.47 8.68
C GLY A 160 29.53 -22.66 8.85
N SER A 161 28.71 -21.61 8.75
CA SER A 161 27.24 -21.71 8.81
C SER A 161 26.59 -21.37 7.46
N ALA A 162 25.45 -22.01 7.16
CA ALA A 162 24.63 -21.62 6.01
C ALA A 162 24.08 -20.20 6.20
N ALA A 163 23.94 -19.45 5.11
CA ALA A 163 23.33 -18.14 5.13
C ALA A 163 21.86 -18.23 5.59
N ALA A 164 21.43 -17.32 6.44
CA ALA A 164 20.08 -17.28 6.98
C ALA A 164 19.55 -15.83 7.04
N VAL A 165 18.23 -15.69 7.01
CA VAL A 165 17.52 -14.47 7.41
C VAL A 165 16.67 -14.82 8.63
N TYR A 166 16.73 -13.97 9.65
CA TYR A 166 15.99 -14.14 10.88
C TYR A 166 14.89 -13.09 10.96
N LEU A 167 13.65 -13.48 10.73
CA LEU A 167 12.48 -12.59 10.69
C LEU A 167 11.63 -12.83 11.94
N GLU A 168 11.56 -11.86 12.85
CA GLU A 168 10.97 -12.04 14.18
C GLU A 168 11.51 -13.30 14.90
N ASP A 169 10.68 -14.34 15.04
CA ASP A 169 10.97 -15.64 15.65
C ASP A 169 11.20 -16.76 14.62
N LEU A 170 11.35 -16.41 13.34
CA LEU A 170 11.54 -17.34 12.23
C LEU A 170 12.99 -17.38 11.75
N ASP A 171 13.58 -18.57 11.82
CA ASP A 171 14.90 -18.87 11.27
C ASP A 171 14.75 -19.41 9.85
N LEU A 172 15.09 -18.60 8.84
CA LEU A 172 14.89 -18.95 7.44
C LEU A 172 16.24 -19.19 6.73
N PRO A 173 16.56 -20.42 6.32
CA PRO A 173 17.73 -20.67 5.50
C PRO A 173 17.59 -19.94 4.16
N VAL A 174 18.68 -19.34 3.68
CA VAL A 174 18.71 -18.61 2.42
C VAL A 174 19.26 -19.51 1.32
N ALA A 175 18.59 -19.52 0.17
CA ALA A 175 19.10 -20.22 -1.01
C ALA A 175 20.48 -19.68 -1.41
N GLN A 176 21.40 -20.58 -1.79
CA GLN A 176 22.78 -20.23 -2.17
C GLN A 176 22.83 -19.43 -3.47
N GLU A 177 21.89 -19.68 -4.38
CA GLU A 177 21.80 -18.97 -5.64
C GLU A 177 20.87 -17.76 -5.51
N PRO A 178 21.33 -16.55 -5.89
CA PRO A 178 20.50 -15.35 -5.86
C PRO A 178 19.36 -15.46 -6.87
N ASP A 179 18.18 -14.96 -6.50
CA ASP A 179 17.02 -14.97 -7.37
C ASP A 179 17.06 -13.74 -8.30
N THR A 180 17.28 -13.99 -9.60
CA THR A 180 17.35 -12.95 -10.63
C THR A 180 16.00 -12.28 -10.88
N ALA A 181 14.89 -13.01 -10.76
CA ALA A 181 13.56 -12.45 -10.87
C ALA A 181 13.29 -11.49 -9.72
N LEU A 182 13.61 -11.90 -8.48
CA LEU A 182 13.53 -11.04 -7.30
C LEU A 182 14.46 -9.82 -7.41
N ALA A 183 15.64 -9.97 -8.00
CA ALA A 183 16.53 -8.84 -8.27
C ALA A 183 15.90 -7.83 -9.24
N THR A 184 15.23 -8.29 -10.31
CA THR A 184 14.48 -7.41 -11.21
C THR A 184 13.33 -6.71 -10.48
N TRP A 185 12.60 -7.43 -9.62
CA TRP A 185 11.56 -6.82 -8.78
C TRP A 185 12.12 -5.73 -7.86
N ALA A 186 13.23 -6.01 -7.18
CA ALA A 186 13.89 -5.06 -6.30
C ALA A 186 14.30 -3.79 -7.06
N GLN A 187 14.93 -3.92 -8.21
CA GLN A 187 15.34 -2.77 -9.01
C GLN A 187 14.15 -1.99 -9.58
N GLY A 188 13.13 -2.69 -10.07
CA GLY A 188 11.92 -2.08 -10.61
C GLY A 188 11.17 -1.28 -9.54
N LEU A 189 10.98 -1.85 -8.35
CA LEU A 189 10.28 -1.17 -7.25
C LEU A 189 11.09 0.02 -6.73
N ALA A 190 12.41 -0.12 -6.64
CA ALA A 190 13.29 1.00 -6.28
C ALA A 190 13.20 2.14 -7.30
N GLY A 191 13.01 1.84 -8.59
CA GLY A 191 12.77 2.85 -9.62
C GLY A 191 11.51 3.71 -9.40
N LEU A 192 10.55 3.24 -8.58
CA LEU A 192 9.34 3.98 -8.20
C LEU A 192 9.54 4.87 -6.95
N LEU A 193 10.71 4.78 -6.32
CA LEU A 193 11.09 5.53 -5.13
C LEU A 193 12.11 6.63 -5.46
N PRO A 194 12.19 7.70 -4.64
CA PRO A 194 13.26 8.70 -4.73
C PRO A 194 14.64 8.06 -4.66
N ASP A 195 15.62 8.64 -5.37
CA ASP A 195 16.98 8.08 -5.50
C ASP A 195 17.62 7.73 -4.14
N ALA A 196 17.45 8.61 -3.14
CA ALA A 196 18.00 8.42 -1.79
C ALA A 196 17.41 7.23 -1.02
N GLU A 197 16.23 6.74 -1.43
CA GLU A 197 15.51 5.64 -0.76
C GLU A 197 15.69 4.30 -1.49
N ARG A 198 16.31 4.27 -2.67
CA ARG A 198 16.42 3.07 -3.51
C ARG A 198 17.19 1.92 -2.87
N GLU A 199 18.25 2.25 -2.13
CA GLU A 199 19.05 1.25 -1.43
C GLU A 199 18.29 0.59 -0.28
N LEU A 200 17.38 1.35 0.37
CA LEU A 200 16.53 0.82 1.44
C LEU A 200 15.68 -0.34 0.92
N LEU A 201 15.21 -0.26 -0.32
CA LEU A 201 14.47 -1.37 -0.93
C LEU A 201 15.39 -2.48 -1.44
N THR A 202 16.35 -2.13 -2.31
CA THR A 202 17.13 -3.14 -3.06
C THR A 202 17.99 -4.04 -2.18
N ARG A 203 18.41 -3.56 -1.00
CA ARG A 203 19.26 -4.32 -0.07
C ARG A 203 18.48 -5.02 1.04
N ARG A 204 17.15 -4.90 1.07
CA ARG A 204 16.29 -5.42 2.16
C ARG A 204 15.14 -6.29 1.69
N LEU A 205 14.89 -6.36 0.38
CA LEU A 205 13.82 -7.20 -0.14
C LEU A 205 14.14 -8.68 0.09
N VAL A 206 13.24 -9.36 0.77
CA VAL A 206 13.28 -10.80 1.06
C VAL A 206 12.02 -11.44 0.52
N LEU A 207 12.19 -12.54 -0.20
CA LEU A 207 11.09 -13.39 -0.63
C LEU A 207 10.99 -14.58 0.31
N VAL A 208 9.80 -14.85 0.82
CA VAL A 208 9.47 -16.04 1.61
C VAL A 208 8.32 -16.81 0.95
N ASP A 209 8.07 -18.04 1.39
CA ASP A 209 6.91 -18.80 0.92
C ASP A 209 5.59 -18.16 1.36
N ASP A 210 4.49 -18.53 0.69
CA ASP A 210 3.19 -17.89 0.91
C ASP A 210 2.61 -18.16 2.29
N GLU A 211 2.93 -19.29 2.94
CA GLU A 211 2.47 -19.62 4.29
C GLU A 211 3.20 -18.77 5.33
N THR A 212 4.53 -18.64 5.19
CA THR A 212 5.33 -17.74 6.02
C THR A 212 4.88 -16.30 5.85
N MET A 213 4.63 -15.84 4.62
CA MET A 213 4.12 -14.48 4.39
C MET A 213 2.73 -14.29 5.01
N SER A 214 1.88 -15.33 4.97
CA SER A 214 0.56 -15.32 5.59
C SER A 214 0.63 -15.11 7.09
N PHE A 215 1.50 -15.87 7.76
CA PHE A 215 1.78 -15.69 9.17
C PHE A 215 2.30 -14.28 9.48
N LEU A 216 3.23 -13.75 8.66
CA LEU A 216 3.84 -12.45 8.89
C LEU A 216 2.85 -11.28 8.76
N TRP A 217 1.95 -11.26 7.77
CA TRP A 217 0.97 -10.16 7.67
C TRP A 217 -0.14 -10.21 8.73
N GLU A 218 -0.25 -11.32 9.47
CA GLU A 218 -1.15 -11.45 10.62
C GLU A 218 -0.47 -11.06 11.94
N THR A 219 0.84 -11.24 12.04
CA THR A 219 1.57 -11.14 13.33
C THR A 219 2.56 -9.98 13.40
N ALA A 220 3.09 -9.51 12.27
CA ALA A 220 4.08 -8.43 12.20
C ALA A 220 3.47 -7.05 11.90
N THR A 221 2.14 -6.90 12.01
CA THR A 221 1.49 -5.59 12.02
C THR A 221 1.73 -4.87 13.34
N GLN A 222 1.70 -3.54 13.34
CA GLN A 222 1.87 -2.77 14.55
C GLN A 222 0.56 -2.77 15.35
N VAL A 223 0.59 -3.26 16.59
CA VAL A 223 -0.55 -3.20 17.52
C VAL A 223 -0.18 -2.31 18.70
N ASP A 224 -0.85 -1.16 18.79
CA ASP A 224 -0.60 -0.18 19.86
C ASP A 224 -1.77 -0.19 20.85
N THR A 225 -1.47 -0.25 22.15
CA THR A 225 -2.45 -0.02 23.21
C THR A 225 -2.56 1.47 23.49
N ARG A 226 -3.78 2.00 23.52
CA ARG A 226 -4.06 3.42 23.74
C ARG A 226 -5.02 3.60 24.89
N VAL A 227 -4.82 4.72 25.59
CA VAL A 227 -5.61 5.09 26.75
C VAL A 227 -5.97 6.57 26.70
N SER A 228 -7.15 6.92 27.19
CA SER A 228 -7.50 8.30 27.55
C SER A 228 -7.24 8.51 29.03
N ILE A 229 -6.56 9.58 29.41
CA ILE A 229 -6.25 9.91 30.80
C ILE A 229 -7.26 10.95 31.31
N GLU A 230 -7.80 10.72 32.50
CA GLU A 230 -8.65 11.65 33.23
C GLU A 230 -7.80 12.82 33.76
N PRO A 231 -8.06 14.08 33.38
CA PRO A 231 -7.21 15.20 33.75
C PRO A 231 -7.07 15.44 35.26
N ASP A 232 -8.14 15.21 36.03
CA ASP A 232 -8.15 15.54 37.46
C ASP A 232 -7.41 14.49 38.32
N THR A 233 -7.43 13.22 37.90
CA THR A 233 -6.82 12.11 38.66
C THR A 233 -5.46 11.69 38.10
N GLY A 234 -5.19 11.99 36.82
CA GLY A 234 -4.02 11.49 36.09
C GLY A 234 -4.06 9.98 35.81
N THR A 235 -5.21 9.32 36.00
CA THR A 235 -5.38 7.87 35.76
C THR A 235 -6.09 7.60 34.44
N ALA A 236 -6.05 6.36 33.95
CA ALA A 236 -6.88 5.93 32.83
C ALA A 236 -8.36 6.18 33.12
N ALA A 237 -9.09 6.74 32.16
CA ALA A 237 -10.54 6.85 32.21
C ALA A 237 -11.20 5.47 32.01
N ASP A 238 -12.25 5.22 32.76
CA ASP A 238 -12.97 3.95 32.74
C ASP A 238 -13.55 3.66 31.34
N GLY A 239 -13.22 2.48 30.79
CA GLY A 239 -13.66 2.07 29.44
C GLY A 239 -12.91 2.74 28.29
N HIS A 240 -11.89 3.55 28.56
CA HIS A 240 -11.10 4.26 27.55
C HIS A 240 -9.71 3.63 27.37
N LEU A 241 -9.63 2.30 27.39
CA LEU A 241 -8.46 1.51 27.02
C LEU A 241 -8.81 0.66 25.79
N TRP A 242 -8.03 0.75 24.72
CA TRP A 242 -8.28 -0.01 23.50
C TRP A 242 -6.97 -0.29 22.75
N THR A 243 -7.04 -1.22 21.79
CA THR A 243 -5.95 -1.60 20.89
C THR A 243 -6.26 -1.15 19.47
N GLU A 244 -5.25 -0.61 18.78
CA GLU A 244 -5.33 -0.23 17.37
C GLU A 244 -4.25 -0.95 16.55
N GLU A 245 -4.64 -1.53 15.41
CA GLU A 245 -3.74 -2.19 14.49
C GLU A 245 -3.41 -1.29 13.30
N SER A 246 -2.14 -1.21 12.91
CA SER A 246 -1.66 -0.43 11.78
C SER A 246 -0.69 -1.23 10.92
N LEU A 247 -0.67 -0.95 9.62
CA LEU A 247 0.48 -1.33 8.79
C LEU A 247 1.71 -0.53 9.25
N PRO A 248 2.89 -1.14 9.45
CA PRO A 248 4.08 -0.38 9.84
C PRO A 248 4.54 0.58 8.73
N ALA A 249 5.32 1.59 9.11
CA ALA A 249 6.02 2.44 8.15
C ALA A 249 6.95 1.61 7.27
N GLU A 250 7.17 2.04 6.02
CA GLU A 250 7.84 1.33 4.92
C GLU A 250 7.01 0.25 4.21
N THR A 251 5.74 0.03 4.61
CA THR A 251 4.85 -0.89 3.90
C THR A 251 4.59 -0.43 2.46
N LEU A 252 4.72 -1.36 1.52
CA LEU A 252 4.41 -1.16 0.10
C LEU A 252 3.09 -1.83 -0.25
N LEU A 253 2.19 -1.10 -0.89
CA LEU A 253 0.94 -1.62 -1.45
C LEU A 253 0.83 -1.29 -2.93
N VAL A 254 0.14 -2.14 -3.68
CA VAL A 254 -0.16 -1.94 -5.10
C VAL A 254 -1.66 -1.83 -5.30
N GLY A 255 -2.10 -0.84 -6.06
CA GLY A 255 -3.50 -0.71 -6.47
C GLY A 255 -3.63 -0.25 -7.91
N VAL A 256 -4.86 -0.22 -8.40
CA VAL A 256 -5.18 0.19 -9.78
C VAL A 256 -6.23 1.29 -9.76
N LEU A 257 -5.95 2.40 -10.42
CA LEU A 257 -6.95 3.40 -10.79
C LEU A 257 -7.52 3.05 -12.16
N GLY A 258 -8.83 3.10 -12.30
CA GLY A 258 -9.53 3.01 -13.58
C GLY A 258 -10.19 4.33 -13.91
N ALA A 259 -10.25 4.70 -15.19
CA ALA A 259 -10.95 5.88 -15.63
C ALA A 259 -11.73 5.65 -16.93
N THR A 260 -12.88 6.30 -17.02
CA THR A 260 -13.55 6.60 -18.28
C THR A 260 -13.36 8.07 -18.62
N GLY A 261 -13.77 8.49 -19.82
CA GLY A 261 -14.00 9.90 -20.05
C GLY A 261 -15.16 10.38 -19.18
N THR A 262 -15.20 11.68 -18.88
CA THR A 262 -16.36 12.27 -18.19
C THR A 262 -17.53 12.39 -19.15
N PHE A 263 -18.72 11.93 -18.76
CA PHE A 263 -19.95 12.06 -19.54
C PHE A 263 -20.95 12.97 -18.80
N ASN A 264 -21.51 13.97 -19.51
CA ASN A 264 -22.50 14.97 -19.09
C ASN A 264 -22.20 15.76 -17.78
N ALA A 265 -22.82 16.95 -17.62
CA ALA A 265 -22.67 17.93 -16.53
C ALA A 265 -21.26 18.52 -16.26
N ALA A 266 -20.18 17.91 -16.78
CA ALA A 266 -18.84 18.46 -16.68
C ALA A 266 -18.71 19.75 -17.53
N PRO A 267 -18.09 20.82 -17.00
CA PRO A 267 -17.91 22.08 -17.74
C PRO A 267 -17.02 21.92 -18.98
N ARG A 268 -16.15 20.90 -18.99
CA ARG A 268 -15.44 20.38 -20.17
C ARG A 268 -15.35 18.87 -20.08
N LYS A 269 -15.21 18.18 -21.22
CA LYS A 269 -14.97 16.73 -21.24
C LYS A 269 -13.50 16.44 -20.93
N LEU A 270 -13.24 15.56 -19.97
CA LEU A 270 -11.94 14.97 -19.72
C LEU A 270 -11.83 13.63 -20.44
N THR A 271 -10.64 13.35 -20.98
CA THR A 271 -10.25 12.00 -21.39
C THR A 271 -10.00 11.12 -20.16
N PRO A 272 -10.03 9.78 -20.29
CA PRO A 272 -9.63 8.88 -19.19
C PRO A 272 -8.25 9.22 -18.62
N ASP A 273 -7.33 9.60 -19.50
CA ASP A 273 -5.96 9.94 -19.17
C ASP A 273 -5.85 11.21 -18.31
N GLU A 274 -6.62 12.24 -18.65
CA GLU A 274 -6.74 13.47 -17.85
C GLU A 274 -7.36 13.18 -16.48
N VAL A 275 -8.41 12.34 -16.42
CA VAL A 275 -9.04 11.92 -15.15
C VAL A 275 -8.03 11.24 -14.23
N LEU A 276 -7.19 10.35 -14.76
CA LEU A 276 -6.13 9.69 -14.00
C LEU A 276 -5.05 10.67 -13.54
N GLY A 277 -4.67 11.62 -14.40
CA GLY A 277 -3.70 12.67 -14.08
C GLY A 277 -4.15 13.56 -12.93
N GLU A 278 -5.41 14.03 -12.97
CA GLU A 278 -6.04 14.84 -11.91
C GLU A 278 -6.07 14.08 -10.56
N ALA A 279 -6.45 12.80 -10.59
CA ALA A 279 -6.50 11.98 -9.38
C ALA A 279 -5.11 11.81 -8.74
N LEU A 280 -4.09 11.45 -9.53
CA LEU A 280 -2.72 11.26 -9.04
C LEU A 280 -2.10 12.56 -8.54
N GLY A 281 -2.38 13.70 -9.20
CA GLY A 281 -1.91 15.03 -8.81
C GLY A 281 -0.39 15.21 -8.83
N GLY A 282 0.29 14.50 -9.73
CA GLY A 282 1.74 14.58 -9.93
C GLY A 282 2.52 13.36 -9.44
N GLU A 283 3.84 13.42 -9.59
CA GLU A 283 4.73 12.33 -9.20
C GLU A 283 5.05 12.37 -7.70
N GLY A 284 4.87 11.25 -7.01
CA GLY A 284 5.22 11.11 -5.59
C GLY A 284 4.33 11.92 -4.64
N ALA A 285 3.06 12.12 -4.99
CA ALA A 285 2.12 12.87 -4.15
C ALA A 285 2.05 12.29 -2.74
N VAL A 286 2.28 13.13 -1.73
CA VAL A 286 2.16 12.73 -0.32
C VAL A 286 0.72 12.93 0.12
N LEU A 287 0.13 11.87 0.65
CA LEU A 287 -1.25 11.78 1.10
C LEU A 287 -1.30 11.50 2.60
N GLN A 288 -2.45 11.82 3.18
CA GLN A 288 -2.79 11.49 4.56
C GLN A 288 -3.99 10.51 4.52
N LEU A 289 -3.72 9.22 4.69
CA LEU A 289 -4.69 8.13 4.57
C LEU A 289 -5.09 7.56 5.93
N GLY A 290 -6.32 7.06 6.00
CA GLY A 290 -6.83 6.39 7.18
C GLY A 290 -7.16 7.33 8.34
N GLY A 291 -7.31 6.74 9.53
CA GLY A 291 -7.61 7.47 10.75
C GLY A 291 -6.36 8.01 11.45
N LYS A 292 -6.57 8.74 12.55
CA LYS A 292 -5.52 9.12 13.50
C LYS A 292 -4.41 10.04 12.93
N ALA A 293 -4.74 10.84 11.92
CA ALA A 293 -3.81 11.78 11.28
C ALA A 293 -3.15 12.76 12.28
N THR A 294 -3.90 13.25 13.27
CA THR A 294 -3.40 14.23 14.27
C THR A 294 -2.38 13.66 15.25
N VAL A 295 -2.17 12.34 15.25
CA VAL A 295 -1.11 11.67 16.02
C VAL A 295 -0.05 11.04 15.11
N GLY A 296 0.11 11.56 13.89
CA GLY A 296 1.22 11.23 13.00
C GLY A 296 1.11 9.89 12.26
N ARG A 297 -0.08 9.27 12.23
CA ARG A 297 -0.35 8.06 11.44
C ARG A 297 -0.74 8.43 10.02
N GLY A 298 -0.57 7.53 9.05
CA GLY A 298 -1.24 7.57 7.75
C GLY A 298 -0.60 8.42 6.64
N ARG A 299 0.58 9.00 6.88
CA ARG A 299 1.37 9.65 5.83
C ARG A 299 1.83 8.60 4.82
N CYS A 300 1.43 8.75 3.55
CA CYS A 300 1.77 7.83 2.47
C CYS A 300 2.26 8.59 1.24
N ARG A 301 3.08 7.95 0.40
CA ARG A 301 3.45 8.45 -0.93
C ARG A 301 2.74 7.62 -2.00
N LEU A 302 2.12 8.30 -2.95
CA LEU A 302 1.48 7.69 -4.12
C LEU A 302 2.35 7.91 -5.36
N SER A 303 2.82 6.83 -5.95
CA SER A 303 3.63 6.85 -7.18
C SER A 303 2.90 6.07 -8.28
N ALA A 304 2.68 6.71 -9.44
CA ALA A 304 2.18 5.99 -10.60
C ALA A 304 3.21 4.95 -11.06
N TRP A 305 2.75 3.75 -11.39
CA TRP A 305 3.63 2.74 -11.97
C TRP A 305 3.93 3.12 -13.41
N ARG A 306 5.18 3.44 -13.71
CA ARG A 306 5.61 3.79 -15.07
C ARG A 306 6.27 2.58 -15.74
N PRO A 307 6.22 2.48 -17.07
CA PRO A 307 7.12 1.60 -17.79
C PRO A 307 8.57 1.96 -17.40
N SER A 308 9.36 0.96 -17.01
CA SER A 308 10.79 1.16 -16.79
C SER A 308 11.40 1.70 -18.08
N VAL A 309 11.96 2.91 -18.05
CA VAL A 309 12.85 3.36 -19.12
C VAL A 309 14.13 2.53 -18.99
N VAL A 310 14.16 1.39 -19.66
CA VAL A 310 15.37 0.57 -19.75
C VAL A 310 16.36 1.36 -20.60
N GLY A 311 17.41 1.88 -19.96
CA GLY A 311 18.73 2.15 -20.54
C GLY A 311 18.79 3.12 -21.73
N GLY A 312 19.01 4.40 -21.43
CA GLY A 312 19.40 5.41 -22.41
C GLY A 312 20.55 6.28 -21.91
N ALA A 313 21.59 5.69 -21.34
CA ALA A 313 22.88 6.35 -21.15
C ALA A 313 23.86 5.79 -22.18
N ARG A 314 24.10 6.57 -23.23
CA ARG A 314 25.39 6.58 -23.92
C ARG A 314 26.21 7.72 -23.34
#